data_AF-A0A6P8D6X6-F1
#
_entry.id   AF-A0A6P8D6X6-F1
#
_cell.length_a   1.000
_cell.length_b   1.000
_cell.length_c   1.000
_cell.angle_alpha   90.00
_cell.angle_beta   90.00
_cell.angle_gamma   90.00
#
_symmetry.space_group_name_H-M   'P 1'
#
loop_
_entity.id
_entity.type
_entity.pdbx_description
1 polymer ?
#
loop_
_entity_poly.entity_id
_entity_poly.type
_entity_poly.pdbx_seq_one_letter_code
_entity_poly.pdbx_strand_id
1 'polypeptide(L)'
;MSQFMWPVDAAFRSSRKNEAFVFKGNKYVLINYAPGTTDDEVVHGPLLIRDGFPSLAGTVFEKGIDAAFESSRKYEAYIFRGNRYARINYCSNPHLVSISLIAQCFPSLRNTIFESGIHAAFASHRYNEAYIFKYGDYTRINFAPGTTSDYIIGGVKEIYQNWPSLSVIVPRRPAPKFGVGLVVVVEDTSS
;
A
#
# COMPACT_ATOMS: atom_id res chain seq x y z
N MET A 1 25.83 16.39 -9.41
CA MET A 1 24.36 16.61 -9.37
C MET A 1 23.75 15.30 -8.91
N SER A 2 23.26 15.23 -7.66
CA SER A 2 22.66 14.01 -7.11
C SER A 2 21.37 13.70 -7.86
N GLN A 3 21.42 12.67 -8.70
CA GLN A 3 20.27 12.11 -9.37
C GLN A 3 19.36 11.54 -8.28
N PHE A 4 18.31 12.29 -7.92
CA PHE A 4 17.23 11.79 -7.07
C PHE A 4 16.57 10.63 -7.82
N MET A 5 17.03 9.42 -7.51
CA MET A 5 16.41 8.16 -7.88
C MET A 5 14.94 8.23 -7.45
N TRP A 6 14.02 8.13 -8.40
CA TRP A 6 12.61 8.40 -8.14
C TRP A 6 12.07 7.42 -7.08
N PRO A 7 11.49 7.90 -5.97
CA PRO A 7 10.97 7.01 -4.93
C PRO A 7 9.78 6.22 -5.48
N VAL A 8 9.61 4.97 -5.04
CA VAL A 8 8.39 4.17 -5.26
C VAL A 8 7.18 4.91 -4.66
N ASP A 9 6.03 4.86 -5.31
CA ASP A 9 4.80 5.51 -4.82
C ASP A 9 3.97 4.57 -3.94
N ALA A 10 3.83 3.30 -4.34
CA ALA A 10 3.16 2.27 -3.57
C ALA A 10 3.72 0.88 -3.91
N ALA A 11 3.55 -0.08 -3.01
CA ALA A 11 3.86 -1.48 -3.28
C ALA A 11 2.94 -2.40 -2.49
N PHE A 12 2.76 -3.63 -2.95
CA PHE A 12 2.17 -4.71 -2.15
C PHE A 12 2.79 -6.06 -2.52
N ARG A 13 2.84 -6.96 -1.54
CA ARG A 13 3.31 -8.33 -1.71
C ARG A 13 2.32 -9.15 -2.55
N SER A 14 2.83 -9.93 -3.50
CA SER A 14 2.05 -10.92 -4.24
C SER A 14 1.85 -12.19 -3.40
N SER A 15 0.74 -12.90 -3.62
CA SER A 15 0.52 -14.23 -3.04
C SER A 15 1.55 -15.26 -3.54
N ARG A 16 2.36 -14.93 -4.56
CA ARG A 16 3.51 -15.71 -4.99
C ARG A 16 4.73 -15.37 -4.12
N LYS A 17 5.51 -16.39 -3.80
CA LYS A 17 6.67 -16.26 -2.90
C LYS A 17 7.67 -15.27 -3.49
N ASN A 18 8.17 -14.37 -2.64
CA ASN A 18 9.19 -13.37 -2.95
C ASN A 18 8.81 -12.38 -4.05
N GLU A 19 7.54 -12.34 -4.47
CA GLU A 19 7.09 -11.41 -5.50
C GLU A 19 6.38 -10.18 -4.90
N ALA A 20 6.56 -9.02 -5.52
CA ALA A 20 5.87 -7.79 -5.14
C ALA A 20 5.51 -6.94 -6.36
N PHE A 21 4.34 -6.31 -6.31
CA PHE A 21 3.96 -5.27 -7.26
C PHE A 21 4.48 -3.93 -6.73
N VAL A 22 5.18 -3.18 -7.58
CA VAL A 22 5.79 -1.88 -7.26
C VAL A 22 5.28 -0.85 -8.25
N PHE A 23 4.72 0.25 -7.74
CA PHE A 23 4.04 1.29 -8.54
C PHE A 23 4.85 2.58 -8.56
N LYS A 24 4.90 3.20 -9.75
CA LYS A 24 5.46 4.53 -9.96
C LYS A 24 4.68 5.28 -11.04
N GLY A 25 4.09 6.41 -10.69
CA GLY A 25 3.20 7.15 -11.57
C GLY A 25 2.13 6.25 -12.13
N ASN A 26 1.89 6.27 -13.44
CA ASN A 26 0.92 5.41 -14.10
C ASN A 26 1.46 4.02 -14.49
N LYS A 27 2.61 3.60 -13.95
CA LYS A 27 3.27 2.32 -14.27
C LYS A 27 3.43 1.44 -13.04
N TYR A 28 3.62 0.15 -13.29
CA TYR A 28 4.05 -0.80 -12.28
C TYR A 28 5.01 -1.85 -12.86
N VAL A 29 5.76 -2.49 -11.98
CA VAL A 29 6.55 -3.71 -12.23
C VAL A 29 6.15 -4.78 -11.24
N LEU A 30 6.21 -6.05 -11.66
CA LEU A 30 6.25 -7.20 -10.76
C LEU A 30 7.72 -7.60 -10.62
N ILE A 31 8.22 -7.62 -9.39
CA ILE A 31 9.59 -8.02 -9.09
C ILE A 31 9.59 -9.30 -8.26
N ASN A 32 10.67 -10.07 -8.36
CA ASN A 32 11.08 -11.01 -7.34
C ASN A 32 12.19 -10.32 -6.53
N TYR A 33 11.96 -10.08 -5.24
CA TYR A 33 12.88 -9.29 -4.39
C TYR A 33 13.96 -10.13 -3.70
N ALA A 34 14.01 -11.46 -3.95
CA ALA A 34 15.08 -12.36 -3.52
C ALA A 34 15.66 -12.07 -2.10
N PRO A 35 14.86 -12.22 -1.03
CA PRO A 35 15.25 -11.78 0.30
C PRO A 35 16.54 -12.49 0.77
N GLY A 36 17.49 -11.70 1.28
CA GLY A 36 18.78 -12.19 1.75
C GLY A 36 19.87 -12.31 0.67
N THR A 37 19.57 -11.99 -0.59
CA THR A 37 20.55 -11.92 -1.67
C THR A 37 20.47 -10.58 -2.41
N THR A 38 21.21 -10.43 -3.51
CA THR A 38 21.15 -9.29 -4.43
C THR A 38 20.69 -9.73 -5.82
N ASP A 39 19.97 -10.85 -5.89
CA ASP A 39 19.51 -11.47 -7.14
C ASP A 39 18.07 -11.02 -7.46
N ASP A 40 17.68 -9.82 -7.04
CA ASP A 40 16.38 -9.27 -7.35
C ASP A 40 16.22 -9.07 -8.87
N GLU A 41 15.03 -9.38 -9.36
CA GLU A 41 14.76 -9.35 -10.80
C GLU A 41 13.36 -8.83 -11.09
N VAL A 42 13.20 -8.24 -12.28
CA VAL A 42 11.88 -7.90 -12.83
C VAL A 42 11.28 -9.17 -13.44
N VAL A 43 10.23 -9.68 -12.82
CA VAL A 43 9.45 -10.82 -13.32
C VAL A 43 8.52 -10.38 -14.44
N HIS A 44 7.95 -9.18 -14.35
CA HIS A 44 7.05 -8.66 -15.37
C HIS A 44 7.00 -7.12 -15.40
N GLY A 45 6.82 -6.56 -16.59
CA GLY A 45 6.75 -5.12 -16.82
C GLY A 45 8.10 -4.46 -17.16
N PRO A 46 8.20 -3.12 -17.12
CA PRO A 46 7.17 -2.19 -16.66
C PRO A 46 5.96 -2.10 -17.59
N LEU A 47 4.77 -2.05 -17.01
CA LEU A 47 3.50 -1.86 -17.73
C LEU A 47 2.78 -0.61 -17.25
N LEU A 48 1.95 -0.02 -18.10
CA LEU A 48 0.95 0.94 -17.64
C LEU A 48 -0.07 0.20 -16.75
N ILE A 49 -0.55 0.86 -15.69
CA ILE A 49 -1.56 0.30 -14.80
C ILE A 49 -2.80 -0.12 -15.59
N ARG A 50 -3.25 0.70 -16.55
CA ARG A 50 -4.40 0.39 -17.39
C ARG A 50 -4.19 -0.80 -18.33
N ASP A 51 -2.95 -1.14 -18.68
CA ASP A 51 -2.67 -2.24 -19.59
C ASP A 51 -2.63 -3.56 -18.81
N GLY A 52 -2.04 -3.55 -17.61
CA GLY A 52 -2.03 -4.71 -16.71
C GLY A 52 -3.34 -4.94 -15.96
N PHE A 53 -4.11 -3.88 -15.72
CA PHE A 53 -5.43 -3.92 -15.11
C PHE A 53 -6.42 -3.11 -15.97
N PRO A 54 -6.92 -3.66 -17.10
CA PRO A 54 -7.83 -2.96 -18.00
C PRO A 54 -9.07 -2.37 -17.32
N SER A 55 -9.59 -3.05 -16.30
CA SER A 55 -10.70 -2.57 -15.48
C SER A 55 -10.43 -1.28 -14.68
N LEU A 56 -9.17 -0.83 -14.56
CA LEU A 56 -8.80 0.44 -13.93
C LEU A 56 -8.69 1.59 -14.94
N ALA A 57 -8.79 1.33 -16.25
CA ALA A 57 -8.79 2.37 -17.27
C ALA A 57 -9.97 3.35 -17.06
N GLY A 58 -9.71 4.64 -17.19
CA GLY A 58 -10.68 5.71 -16.95
C GLY A 58 -10.99 5.97 -15.47
N THR A 59 -10.45 5.18 -14.54
CA THR A 59 -10.59 5.42 -13.10
C THR A 59 -9.49 6.35 -12.57
N VAL A 60 -9.62 6.78 -11.32
CA VAL A 60 -8.56 7.56 -10.66
C VAL A 60 -7.23 6.79 -10.57
N PHE A 61 -7.27 5.46 -10.53
CA PHE A 61 -6.11 4.59 -10.33
C PHE A 61 -5.24 4.42 -11.59
N GLU A 62 -5.77 4.72 -12.79
CA GLU A 62 -5.00 4.66 -14.05
C GLU A 62 -3.73 5.53 -13.97
N LYS A 63 -3.81 6.65 -13.26
CA LYS A 63 -2.71 7.63 -13.18
C LYS A 63 -1.70 7.29 -12.07
N GLY A 64 -1.86 6.17 -11.36
CA GLY A 64 -1.04 5.80 -10.19
C GLY A 64 -1.79 5.50 -8.90
N ILE A 65 -1.02 5.04 -7.91
CA ILE A 65 -1.48 4.49 -6.63
C ILE A 65 -0.70 5.17 -5.50
N ASP A 66 -1.39 5.63 -4.45
CA ASP A 66 -0.78 6.32 -3.30
C ASP A 66 -0.32 5.33 -2.22
N ALA A 67 -1.05 4.22 -2.04
CA ALA A 67 -0.72 3.15 -1.10
C ALA A 67 -1.37 1.84 -1.53
N ALA A 68 -0.82 0.71 -1.09
CA ALA A 68 -1.43 -0.59 -1.33
C ALA A 68 -1.07 -1.61 -0.24
N PHE A 69 -1.88 -2.64 -0.07
CA PHE A 69 -1.52 -3.81 0.74
C PHE A 69 -2.22 -5.08 0.23
N GLU A 70 -1.63 -6.25 0.50
CA GLU A 70 -2.19 -7.54 0.12
C GLU A 70 -3.39 -7.90 1.01
N SER A 71 -4.46 -8.43 0.42
CA SER A 71 -5.57 -9.01 1.16
C SER A 71 -5.20 -10.41 1.68
N SER A 72 -5.83 -10.85 2.76
CA SER A 72 -5.79 -12.25 3.18
C SER A 72 -6.52 -13.20 2.20
N ARG A 73 -7.35 -12.65 1.32
CA ARG A 73 -7.92 -13.40 0.19
C ARG A 73 -6.86 -13.51 -0.90
N LYS A 74 -6.60 -14.76 -1.32
CA LYS A 74 -5.58 -15.08 -2.31
C LYS A 74 -5.76 -14.26 -3.59
N TYR A 75 -4.66 -13.67 -4.05
CA TYR A 75 -4.61 -12.81 -5.24
C TYR A 75 -5.46 -11.55 -5.19
N GLU A 76 -5.95 -11.13 -4.02
CA GLU A 76 -6.61 -9.84 -3.85
C GLU A 76 -5.67 -8.82 -3.20
N ALA A 77 -5.80 -7.56 -3.59
CA ALA A 77 -5.09 -6.45 -2.95
C ALA A 77 -6.00 -5.23 -2.85
N TYR A 78 -5.68 -4.37 -1.88
CA TYR A 78 -6.30 -3.05 -1.72
C TYR A 78 -5.33 -2.00 -2.25
N ILE A 79 -5.82 -1.13 -3.13
CA ILE A 79 -5.08 0.01 -3.67
C ILE A 79 -5.82 1.31 -3.33
N PHE A 80 -5.07 2.36 -3.00
CA PHE A 80 -5.61 3.64 -2.53
C PHE A 80 -5.15 4.78 -3.41
N ARG A 81 -6.05 5.74 -3.64
CA ARG A 81 -5.70 7.01 -4.29
C ARG A 81 -6.67 8.11 -3.86
N GLY A 82 -6.15 9.18 -3.25
CA GLY A 82 -6.97 10.19 -2.60
C GLY A 82 -7.93 9.55 -1.59
N ASN A 83 -9.19 9.98 -1.56
CA ASN A 83 -10.21 9.43 -0.66
C ASN A 83 -10.90 8.14 -1.18
N ARG A 84 -10.37 7.53 -2.25
CA ARG A 84 -10.91 6.31 -2.86
C ARG A 84 -9.99 5.14 -2.61
N TYR A 85 -10.60 3.96 -2.59
CA TYR A 85 -9.89 2.70 -2.66
C TYR A 85 -10.51 1.79 -3.73
N ALA A 86 -9.72 0.85 -4.22
CA ALA A 86 -10.19 -0.27 -5.00
C ALA A 86 -9.66 -1.59 -4.41
N ARG A 87 -10.48 -2.62 -4.48
CA ARG A 87 -10.05 -4.01 -4.29
C ARG A 87 -9.87 -4.61 -5.67
N ILE A 88 -8.69 -5.14 -5.94
CA ILE A 88 -8.34 -5.76 -7.21
C ILE A 88 -8.04 -7.23 -7.01
N ASN A 89 -8.30 -8.03 -8.03
CA ASN A 89 -7.70 -9.33 -8.18
C ASN A 89 -6.53 -9.23 -9.17
N TYR A 90 -5.38 -9.81 -8.85
CA TYR A 90 -4.16 -9.75 -9.65
C TYR A 90 -3.68 -11.13 -10.15
N CYS A 91 -4.53 -12.16 -10.13
CA CYS A 91 -4.23 -13.45 -10.75
C CYS A 91 -4.24 -13.37 -12.30
N SER A 92 -4.27 -14.51 -13.00
CA SER A 92 -4.22 -14.59 -14.46
C SER A 92 -5.33 -13.83 -15.21
N ASN A 93 -6.41 -13.41 -14.54
CA ASN A 93 -7.40 -12.48 -15.08
C ASN A 93 -7.51 -11.23 -14.17
N PRO A 94 -6.58 -10.27 -14.27
CA PRO A 94 -6.58 -9.09 -13.41
C PRO A 94 -7.83 -8.23 -13.61
N HIS A 95 -8.55 -7.95 -12.53
CA HIS A 95 -9.78 -7.18 -12.60
C HIS A 95 -10.09 -6.43 -11.31
N LEU A 96 -10.90 -5.39 -11.43
CA LEU A 96 -11.49 -4.64 -10.34
C LEU A 96 -12.60 -5.48 -9.70
N VAL A 97 -12.43 -5.79 -8.41
CA VAL A 97 -13.45 -6.48 -7.60
C VAL A 97 -14.45 -5.46 -7.04
N SER A 98 -13.97 -4.33 -6.54
CA SER A 98 -14.82 -3.24 -6.02
C SER A 98 -14.08 -1.92 -5.97
N ILE A 99 -14.80 -0.81 -6.14
CA ILE A 99 -14.29 0.56 -5.96
C ILE A 99 -15.27 1.36 -5.10
N SER A 100 -14.77 2.11 -4.12
CA SER A 100 -15.61 2.94 -3.26
C SER A 100 -14.78 4.03 -2.55
N LEU A 101 -15.44 4.87 -1.75
CA LEU A 101 -14.76 5.77 -0.83
C LEU A 101 -14.17 4.98 0.34
N ILE A 102 -13.04 5.45 0.88
CA ILE A 102 -12.41 4.84 2.06
C ILE A 102 -13.43 4.77 3.22
N ALA A 103 -14.09 5.88 3.55
CA ALA A 103 -15.09 5.95 4.62
C ALA A 103 -16.32 5.04 4.42
N GLN A 104 -16.63 4.60 3.19
CA GLN A 104 -17.76 3.71 2.95
C GLN A 104 -17.40 2.26 3.25
N CYS A 105 -16.22 1.80 2.81
CA CYS A 105 -15.82 0.41 2.97
C CYS A 105 -14.99 0.13 4.23
N PHE A 106 -14.37 1.17 4.79
CA PHE A 106 -13.68 1.12 6.06
C PHE A 106 -14.37 2.05 7.06
N PRO A 107 -15.55 1.72 7.61
CA PRO A 107 -16.25 2.59 8.54
C PRO A 107 -15.41 2.95 9.78
N SER A 108 -14.45 2.10 10.16
CA SER A 108 -13.53 2.39 11.27
C SER A 108 -12.61 3.58 11.01
N LEU A 109 -12.42 3.98 9.75
CA LEU A 109 -11.59 5.11 9.34
C LEU A 109 -12.36 6.43 9.22
N ARG A 110 -13.69 6.44 9.41
CA ARG A 110 -14.50 7.67 9.39
C ARG A 110 -14.06 8.63 10.48
N ASN A 111 -14.04 9.93 10.16
CA ASN A 111 -13.60 11.00 11.05
C ASN A 111 -12.14 10.84 11.53
N THR A 112 -11.34 10.05 10.82
CA THR A 112 -9.89 9.95 11.04
C THR A 112 -9.13 10.68 9.93
N ILE A 113 -7.84 10.90 10.14
CA ILE A 113 -6.97 11.46 9.11
C ILE A 113 -6.95 10.59 7.83
N PHE A 114 -7.23 9.28 7.92
CA PHE A 114 -7.12 8.33 6.81
C PHE A 114 -8.33 8.35 5.86
N GLU A 115 -9.46 8.92 6.27
CA GLU A 115 -10.67 9.03 5.44
C GLU A 115 -10.40 9.76 4.11
N SER A 116 -9.52 10.76 4.14
CA SER A 116 -9.15 11.55 2.97
C SER A 116 -7.98 10.97 2.15
N GLY A 117 -7.47 9.79 2.53
CA GLY A 117 -6.41 9.09 1.81
C GLY A 117 -5.30 8.56 2.70
N ILE A 118 -4.46 7.70 2.12
CA ILE A 118 -3.40 6.94 2.79
C ILE A 118 -2.11 7.12 1.98
N HIS A 119 -0.97 7.32 2.63
CA HIS A 119 0.33 7.55 1.97
C HIS A 119 1.22 6.31 1.85
N ALA A 120 1.00 5.32 2.71
CA ALA A 120 1.63 4.01 2.61
C ALA A 120 0.79 3.00 3.38
N ALA A 121 0.89 1.73 3.00
CA ALA A 121 0.28 0.64 3.74
C ALA A 121 1.09 -0.65 3.53
N PHE A 122 0.96 -1.60 4.46
CA PHE A 122 1.40 -2.97 4.24
C PHE A 122 0.56 -3.93 5.09
N ALA A 123 0.43 -5.18 4.62
CA ALA A 123 -0.23 -6.24 5.36
C ALA A 123 0.72 -6.78 6.44
N SER A 124 0.22 -6.94 7.65
CA SER A 124 0.91 -7.66 8.73
C SER A 124 0.97 -9.14 8.42
N HIS A 125 1.91 -9.87 9.00
CA HIS A 125 1.88 -11.34 8.95
C HIS A 125 0.74 -11.94 9.76
N ARG A 126 0.12 -11.13 10.64
CA ARG A 126 -1.11 -11.51 11.33
C ARG A 126 -2.29 -11.44 10.37
N TYR A 127 -3.10 -12.49 10.40
CA TYR A 127 -4.26 -12.63 9.52
C TYR A 127 -5.20 -11.43 9.63
N ASN A 128 -5.61 -10.88 8.48
CA ASN A 128 -6.48 -9.71 8.37
C ASN A 128 -5.95 -8.43 9.04
N GLU A 129 -4.67 -8.33 9.38
CA GLU A 129 -4.12 -7.09 9.92
C GLU A 129 -3.32 -6.31 8.86
N ALA A 130 -3.46 -5.00 8.85
CA ALA A 130 -2.65 -4.12 8.02
C ALA A 130 -2.27 -2.85 8.80
N TYR A 131 -1.13 -2.28 8.45
CA TYR A 131 -0.72 -0.96 8.92
C TYR A 131 -0.95 0.04 7.80
N ILE A 132 -1.59 1.17 8.11
CA ILE A 132 -1.80 2.28 7.18
C ILE A 132 -1.17 3.54 7.77
N PHE A 133 -0.51 4.33 6.91
CA PHE A 133 0.33 5.45 7.30
C PHE A 133 -0.14 6.72 6.61
N LYS A 134 -0.13 7.82 7.34
CA LYS A 134 -0.41 9.16 6.81
C LYS A 134 0.32 10.20 7.63
N TYR A 135 1.13 11.01 6.96
CA TYR A 135 1.99 12.01 7.59
C TYR A 135 2.90 11.38 8.67
N GLY A 136 2.85 11.88 9.91
CA GLY A 136 3.60 11.35 11.05
C GLY A 136 2.85 10.25 11.83
N ASP A 137 1.67 9.86 11.38
CA ASP A 137 0.77 8.97 12.09
C ASP A 137 0.54 7.66 11.34
N TYR A 138 0.17 6.63 12.08
CA TYR A 138 -0.25 5.35 11.54
C TYR A 138 -1.38 4.76 12.39
N THR A 139 -2.10 3.81 11.82
CA THR A 139 -2.98 2.94 12.59
C THR A 139 -2.84 1.51 12.10
N ARG A 140 -3.05 0.57 13.01
CA ARG A 140 -3.22 -0.84 12.66
C ARG A 140 -4.72 -1.10 12.52
N ILE A 141 -5.12 -1.77 11.46
CA ILE A 141 -6.51 -2.16 11.23
C ILE A 141 -6.61 -3.68 11.19
N ASN A 142 -7.73 -4.21 11.65
CA ASN A 142 -8.22 -5.50 11.18
C ASN A 142 -9.15 -5.23 9.99
N PHE A 143 -8.76 -5.63 8.79
CA PHE A 143 -9.57 -5.44 7.58
C PHE A 143 -10.47 -6.66 7.34
N ALA A 144 -11.65 -6.43 6.74
CA ALA A 144 -12.64 -7.47 6.53
C ALA A 144 -12.95 -7.64 5.02
N PRO A 145 -12.25 -8.53 4.30
CA PRO A 145 -12.45 -8.69 2.87
C PRO A 145 -13.88 -9.00 2.47
N GLY A 146 -14.46 -8.13 1.64
CA GLY A 146 -15.82 -8.25 1.13
C GLY A 146 -16.93 -7.82 2.09
N THR A 147 -16.59 -7.28 3.27
CA THR A 147 -17.56 -6.69 4.22
C THR A 147 -17.07 -5.32 4.70
N THR A 148 -17.83 -4.69 5.60
CA THR A 148 -17.49 -3.39 6.22
C THR A 148 -17.33 -3.52 7.74
N SER A 149 -16.89 -4.70 8.19
CA SER A 149 -16.70 -5.05 9.62
C SER A 149 -15.27 -4.83 10.10
N ASP A 150 -14.50 -3.96 9.43
CA ASP A 150 -13.16 -3.59 9.84
C ASP A 150 -13.17 -2.77 11.14
N TYR A 151 -12.05 -2.81 11.86
CA TYR A 151 -11.86 -2.02 13.06
C TYR A 151 -10.41 -1.60 13.25
N ILE A 152 -10.21 -0.46 13.93
CA ILE A 152 -8.89 0.02 14.33
C ILE A 152 -8.41 -0.75 15.57
N ILE A 153 -7.18 -1.23 15.53
CA ILE A 153 -6.53 -1.91 16.65
C ILE A 153 -5.60 -0.93 17.39
N GLY A 154 -6.02 -0.51 18.58
CA GLY A 154 -5.18 0.30 19.47
C GLY A 154 -5.09 1.79 19.12
N GLY A 155 -5.99 2.30 18.28
CA GLY A 155 -6.11 3.71 17.94
C GLY A 155 -5.09 4.20 16.90
N VAL A 156 -5.25 5.46 16.49
CA VAL A 156 -4.26 6.19 15.69
C VAL A 156 -3.11 6.61 16.59
N LYS A 157 -1.87 6.41 16.12
CA LYS A 157 -0.66 6.65 16.89
C LYS A 157 0.42 7.33 16.05
N GLU A 158 1.30 8.06 16.71
CA GLU A 158 2.49 8.60 16.08
C GLU A 158 3.47 7.49 15.71
N ILE A 159 4.03 7.56 14.49
CA ILE A 159 5.04 6.61 14.00
C ILE A 159 6.28 6.68 14.88
N TYR A 160 6.78 7.88 15.16
CA TYR A 160 8.04 8.10 15.87
C TYR A 160 8.08 7.44 17.26
N GLN A 161 6.97 7.46 17.99
CA GLN A 161 6.89 6.92 19.35
C GLN A 161 6.75 5.39 19.37
N ASN A 162 6.16 4.81 18.32
CA ASN A 162 5.81 3.38 18.29
C ASN A 162 6.73 2.56 17.37
N TRP A 163 7.52 3.23 16.53
CA TRP A 163 8.55 2.66 15.66
C TRP A 163 9.89 3.36 15.93
N PRO A 164 10.46 3.22 17.14
CA PRO A 164 11.64 3.99 17.55
C PRO A 164 12.87 3.73 16.69
N SER A 165 12.98 2.56 16.05
CA SER A 165 14.03 2.25 15.07
C SER A 165 13.99 3.14 13.83
N LEU A 166 12.82 3.70 13.48
CA LEU A 166 12.64 4.61 12.35
C LEU A 166 12.92 6.08 12.71
N SER A 167 13.21 6.40 13.98
CA SER A 167 13.40 7.76 14.49
C SER A 167 14.53 8.55 13.81
N VAL A 168 15.50 7.84 13.23
CA VAL A 168 16.66 8.42 12.52
C VAL A 168 16.32 8.78 11.07
N ILE A 169 15.28 8.17 10.49
CA ILE A 169 14.97 8.25 9.05
C ILE A 169 13.64 8.99 8.81
N VAL A 170 12.64 8.78 9.66
CA VAL A 170 11.33 9.45 9.53
C VAL A 170 11.40 10.81 10.22
N PRO A 171 11.29 11.93 9.48
CA PRO A 171 11.40 13.25 10.08
C PRO A 171 10.27 13.50 11.09
N ARG A 172 10.61 14.08 12.25
CA ARG A 172 9.68 14.39 13.35
C ARG A 172 8.49 15.30 12.94
N ARG A 173 8.57 15.95 11.78
CA ARG A 173 7.47 16.66 11.12
C ARG A 173 7.66 16.56 9.60
N PRO A 174 6.72 15.96 8.84
CA PRO A 174 6.60 16.34 7.45
C PRO A 174 6.05 17.77 7.44
N ALA A 175 6.89 18.75 7.11
CA ALA A 175 6.37 20.03 6.63
C ALA A 175 5.39 19.73 5.48
N PRO A 176 4.29 20.50 5.31
CA PRO A 176 3.25 20.22 4.31
C PRO A 176 3.71 20.34 2.84
N LYS A 177 5.03 20.35 2.56
CA LYS A 177 5.60 20.60 1.24
C LYS A 177 6.59 19.55 0.74
N PHE A 178 6.95 18.53 1.51
CA PHE A 178 7.84 17.47 1.01
C PHE A 178 7.32 16.10 1.44
N GLY A 179 6.60 15.45 0.52
CA GLY A 179 6.31 14.03 0.61
C GLY A 179 7.62 13.25 0.45
N VAL A 180 8.29 12.99 1.56
CA VAL A 180 9.29 11.93 1.60
C VAL A 180 8.49 10.63 1.57
N GLY A 181 8.26 10.11 0.37
CA GLY A 181 7.67 8.79 0.17
C GLY A 181 8.65 7.73 0.65
N LEU A 182 8.69 7.49 1.96
CA LEU A 182 9.29 6.29 2.50
C LEU A 182 8.26 5.17 2.32
N VAL A 183 8.25 4.55 1.14
CA VAL A 183 7.56 3.26 0.97
C VAL A 183 8.46 2.22 1.60
N VAL A 184 8.16 1.89 2.86
CA VAL A 184 8.79 0.76 3.52
C VAL A 184 8.05 -0.49 3.05
N VAL A 185 8.72 -1.32 2.24
CA VAL A 185 8.34 -2.74 2.16
C VAL A 185 8.81 -3.34 3.49
N VAL A 186 7.97 -3.26 4.54
CA VAL A 186 8.27 -3.86 5.83
C VAL A 186 8.03 -5.36 5.70
N GLU A 187 9.10 -6.14 5.63
CA GLU A 187 9.05 -7.51 6.12
C GLU A 187 9.19 -7.47 7.63
N ASP A 188 8.10 -7.71 8.36
CA ASP A 188 8.19 -7.97 9.80
C ASP A 188 8.77 -9.39 9.98
N THR A 189 10.00 -9.53 10.45
CA THR A 189 10.61 -10.87 10.59
C THR A 189 10.18 -11.59 11.87
N SER A 190 9.09 -11.19 12.53
CA SER A 190 8.62 -11.88 13.73
C SER A 190 7.96 -13.23 13.39
N SER A 191 8.78 -14.27 13.53
CA SER A 191 8.41 -15.70 13.64
C SER A 191 7.63 -16.00 14.90
#